data_AF-A0A962AU99-F1
#
_entry.id   AF-A0A962AU99-F1
#
_cell.length_a   1.000
_cell.length_b   1.000
_cell.length_c   1.000
_cell.angle_alpha   90.00
_cell.angle_beta   90.00
_cell.angle_gamma   90.00
#
_symmetry.space_group_name_H-M   'P 1'
#
loop_
_entity.id
_entity.type
_entity.pdbx_description
1 polymer ?
#
loop_
_entity_poly.entity_id
_entity_poly.type
_entity_poly.pdbx_seq_one_letter_code
_entity_poly.pdbx_strand_id
1 'polypeptide(L)'
;RGRAVGDAYLQFAIEEPGAYRLIFDLSQPEETSYPELAAANARSRKTMTDYMEDLVAAGVMDGDPKTLGLIYWAGAHGLVNLYMAGKIGEAELRVLHRQMTQTLARGARKTAEQRPSRTRAS
;
A
#
# COMPACT_ATOMS: atom_id res chain seq x y z
N ARG A 1 2.06 0.32 -14.35
CA ARG A 1 0.84 0.99 -13.82
C ARG A 1 0.94 1.21 -12.31
N GLY A 2 1.23 0.18 -11.52
CA GLY A 2 1.36 0.30 -10.06
C GLY A 2 2.24 1.40 -9.47
N ARG A 3 3.42 1.66 -10.07
CA ARG A 3 4.32 2.73 -9.59
C ARG A 3 3.66 4.11 -9.65
N ALA A 4 2.81 4.35 -10.64
CA ALA A 4 2.08 5.61 -10.79
C ALA A 4 0.98 5.79 -9.72
N VAL A 5 0.41 4.71 -9.18
CA VAL A 5 -0.62 4.79 -8.13
C VAL A 5 -0.03 5.25 -6.81
N GLY A 6 1.09 4.64 -6.39
CA GLY A 6 1.78 5.04 -5.18
C GLY A 6 2.36 6.45 -5.24
N ASP A 7 2.90 6.84 -6.40
CA ASP A 7 3.41 8.20 -6.61
C ASP A 7 2.28 9.23 -6.58
N ALA A 8 1.09 8.93 -7.14
CA ALA A 8 -0.08 9.80 -7.07
C ALA A 8 -0.61 9.96 -5.63
N TYR A 9 -0.59 8.89 -4.83
CA TYR A 9 -0.97 8.96 -3.41
C TYR A 9 -0.08 9.92 -2.61
N LEU A 10 1.24 9.80 -2.81
CA LEU A 10 2.21 10.70 -2.20
C LEU A 10 2.04 12.14 -2.69
N GLN A 11 1.85 12.32 -4.00
CA GLN A 11 1.68 13.64 -4.60
C GLN A 11 0.46 14.36 -4.03
N PHE A 12 -0.68 13.68 -3.94
CA PHE A 12 -1.88 14.22 -3.32
C PHE A 12 -1.64 14.64 -1.86
N ALA A 13 -0.96 13.80 -1.08
CA ALA A 13 -0.62 14.16 0.30
C ALA A 13 0.24 15.44 0.38
N ILE A 14 1.23 15.57 -0.50
CA ILE A 14 2.16 16.71 -0.53
C ILE A 14 1.47 18.00 -0.99
N GLU A 15 0.70 17.93 -2.07
CA GLU A 15 0.04 19.09 -2.68
C GLU A 15 -1.19 19.54 -1.88
N GLU A 16 -1.93 18.59 -1.30
CA GLU A 16 -3.20 18.85 -0.63
C GLU A 16 -3.21 18.38 0.85
N PRO A 17 -2.29 18.88 1.70
CA PRO A 17 -2.11 18.37 3.06
C PRO A 17 -3.30 18.64 3.99
N GLY A 18 -4.13 19.65 3.68
CA GLY A 18 -5.38 19.92 4.39
C GLY A 18 -6.46 18.89 4.06
N ALA A 19 -6.65 18.60 2.77
CA ALA A 19 -7.60 17.59 2.31
C ALA A 19 -7.19 16.18 2.77
N TYR A 20 -5.89 15.87 2.72
CA TYR A 20 -5.37 14.61 3.23
C TYR A 20 -5.68 14.41 4.72
N ARG A 21 -5.46 15.44 5.55
CA ARG A 21 -5.81 15.38 6.98
C ARG A 21 -7.30 15.19 7.20
N LEU A 22 -8.14 15.88 6.43
CA LEU A 22 -9.60 15.74 6.53
C LEU A 22 -10.06 14.32 6.18
N ILE A 23 -9.53 13.74 5.10
CA ILE A 23 -9.90 12.38 4.63
C ILE A 23 -9.41 11.29 5.58
N PHE A 24 -8.37 11.55 6.39
CA PHE A 24 -7.80 10.59 7.33
C PHE A 24 -7.88 11.05 8.79
N ASP A 25 -8.80 11.96 9.10
CA ASP A 25 -9.08 12.36 10.47
C ASP A 25 -9.59 11.12 11.26
N LEU A 26 -9.28 11.07 12.55
CA LEU A 26 -9.75 10.04 13.45
C LEU A 26 -11.26 10.15 13.70
N SER A 27 -11.83 11.34 13.57
CA SER A 27 -13.27 11.55 13.55
C SER A 27 -13.77 11.77 12.14
N GLN A 28 -14.29 10.70 11.52
CA GLN A 28 -15.05 10.82 10.28
C GLN A 28 -16.54 10.65 10.56
N PRO A 29 -17.41 11.46 9.92
CA PRO A 29 -18.82 11.17 9.94
C PRO A 29 -19.07 9.82 9.26
N GLU A 30 -20.13 9.13 9.68
CA GLU A 30 -20.54 7.84 9.12
C GLU A 30 -20.58 7.90 7.57
N GLU A 31 -19.73 7.12 6.92
CA GLU A 31 -19.57 7.06 5.45
C GLU A 31 -20.92 6.74 4.77
N THR A 32 -21.79 6.02 5.48
CA THR A 32 -23.16 5.64 5.07
C THR A 32 -24.07 6.84 4.80
N SER A 33 -23.78 8.00 5.39
CA SER A 33 -24.56 9.23 5.18
C SER A 33 -24.14 10.02 3.93
N TYR A 34 -23.05 9.62 3.26
CA TYR A 34 -22.46 10.34 2.12
C TYR A 34 -22.11 9.37 0.98
N PRO A 35 -23.07 8.99 0.12
CA PRO A 35 -22.87 8.00 -0.93
C PRO A 35 -21.72 8.32 -1.90
N GLU A 36 -21.51 9.60 -2.20
CA GLU A 36 -20.40 10.03 -3.07
C GLU A 36 -19.03 9.85 -2.42
N LEU A 37 -18.93 10.10 -1.10
CA LEU A 37 -17.72 9.87 -0.31
C LEU A 37 -17.40 8.37 -0.24
N ALA A 38 -18.41 7.54 0.06
CA ALA A 38 -18.26 6.09 0.07
C ALA A 38 -17.81 5.55 -1.30
N ALA A 39 -18.37 6.07 -2.39
CA ALA A 39 -17.97 5.71 -3.75
C ALA A 39 -16.53 6.14 -4.08
N ALA A 40 -16.12 7.35 -3.67
CA ALA A 40 -14.76 7.84 -3.87
C ALA A 40 -13.73 7.00 -3.10
N ASN A 41 -14.01 6.71 -1.82
CA ASN A 41 -13.14 5.87 -0.99
C ASN A 41 -13.07 4.43 -1.50
N ALA A 42 -14.19 3.86 -1.98
CA ALA A 42 -14.19 2.55 -2.63
C ALA A 42 -13.32 2.51 -3.89
N ARG A 43 -13.39 3.53 -4.76
CA ARG A 43 -12.53 3.64 -5.95
C ARG A 43 -11.04 3.74 -5.58
N SER A 44 -10.72 4.52 -4.55
CA SER A 44 -9.34 4.66 -4.05
C SER A 44 -8.80 3.33 -3.54
N ARG A 45 -9.56 2.64 -2.66
CA ARG A 45 -9.21 1.30 -2.16
C ARG A 45 -9.04 0.29 -3.29
N LYS A 46 -9.96 0.28 -4.26
CA LYS A 46 -9.89 -0.62 -5.43
C LYS A 46 -8.60 -0.38 -6.22
N THR A 47 -8.20 0.87 -6.45
CA THR A 47 -6.98 1.20 -7.20
C THR A 47 -5.72 0.63 -6.52
N MET A 48 -5.67 0.62 -5.19
CA MET A 48 -4.55 0.01 -4.45
C MET A 48 -4.57 -1.53 -4.51
N THR A 49 -5.76 -2.13 -4.42
CA THR A 49 -5.93 -3.59 -4.55
C THR A 49 -5.61 -4.07 -5.97
N ASP A 50 -6.09 -3.39 -7.01
CA ASP A 50 -5.85 -3.73 -8.43
C ASP A 50 -4.34 -3.80 -8.73
N TYR A 51 -3.53 -2.92 -8.11
CA TYR A 51 -2.08 -2.99 -8.23
C TYR A 51 -1.49 -4.28 -7.63
N MET A 52 -1.98 -4.72 -6.46
CA MET A 52 -1.51 -5.96 -5.85
C MET A 52 -2.00 -7.18 -6.65
N GLU A 53 -3.22 -7.12 -7.19
CA GLU A 53 -3.76 -8.14 -8.09
C GLU A 53 -2.85 -8.33 -9.31
N ASP A 54 -2.42 -7.24 -9.96
CA ASP A 54 -1.49 -7.28 -11.09
C ASP A 54 -0.16 -7.96 -10.71
N LEU A 55 0.39 -7.66 -9.52
CA LEU A 55 1.67 -8.22 -9.08
C LEU A 55 1.58 -9.70 -8.70
N VAL A 56 0.47 -10.11 -8.11
CA VAL A 56 0.19 -11.52 -7.80
C VAL A 56 -0.07 -12.31 -9.10
N ALA A 57 -0.88 -11.77 -10.01
CA ALA A 57 -1.16 -12.39 -11.30
C ALA A 57 0.10 -12.54 -12.17
N ALA A 58 1.04 -11.59 -12.09
CA ALA A 58 2.33 -11.67 -12.76
C ALA A 58 3.34 -12.61 -12.07
N GLY A 59 2.99 -13.24 -10.95
CA GLY A 59 3.86 -14.12 -10.17
C GLY A 59 5.02 -13.40 -9.47
N VAL A 60 4.97 -12.07 -9.38
CA VAL A 60 5.98 -11.25 -8.67
C VAL A 60 5.80 -11.38 -7.16
N MET A 61 4.55 -11.47 -6.71
CA MET A 61 4.16 -11.71 -5.32
C MET A 61 3.29 -12.98 -5.23
N ASP A 62 3.21 -13.51 -4.01
CA ASP A 62 2.41 -14.64 -3.58
C ASP A 62 1.64 -14.23 -2.32
N GLY A 63 0.37 -14.60 -2.27
CA GLY A 63 -0.55 -14.20 -1.20
C GLY A 63 -1.83 -13.54 -1.71
N ASP A 64 -2.72 -13.22 -0.78
CA ASP A 64 -4.00 -12.55 -1.06
C ASP A 64 -3.78 -11.07 -1.44
N PRO A 65 -4.19 -10.63 -2.64
CA PRO A 65 -4.05 -9.24 -3.08
C PRO A 65 -4.70 -8.22 -2.15
N LYS A 66 -5.84 -8.55 -1.53
CA LYS A 66 -6.53 -7.64 -0.60
C LYS A 66 -5.70 -7.41 0.65
N THR A 67 -5.17 -8.48 1.23
CA THR A 67 -4.26 -8.41 2.38
C THR A 67 -2.99 -7.62 2.04
N LEU A 68 -2.35 -7.91 0.90
CA LEU A 68 -1.17 -7.18 0.45
C LEU A 68 -1.47 -5.69 0.22
N GLY A 69 -2.65 -5.37 -0.31
CA GLY A 69 -3.12 -4.00 -0.53
C GLY A 69 -3.28 -3.23 0.77
N LEU A 70 -3.86 -3.84 1.80
CA LEU A 70 -3.99 -3.25 3.13
C LEU A 70 -2.63 -2.99 3.79
N ILE A 71 -1.69 -3.94 3.71
CA ILE A 71 -0.33 -3.77 4.25
C ILE A 71 0.38 -2.61 3.54
N TYR A 72 0.29 -2.56 2.21
CA TYR A 72 0.86 -1.49 1.41
C TYR A 72 0.27 -0.12 1.79
N TRP A 73 -1.07 -0.03 1.92
CA TRP A 73 -1.74 1.20 2.33
C TRP A 73 -1.32 1.63 3.74
N ALA A 74 -1.28 0.72 4.70
CA ALA A 74 -0.85 1.02 6.07
C ALA A 74 0.58 1.61 6.10
N GLY A 75 1.50 1.02 5.33
CA GLY A 75 2.87 1.52 5.21
C GLY A 75 2.94 2.89 4.54
N ALA A 76 2.24 3.08 3.40
CA ALA A 76 2.21 4.37 2.71
C ALA A 76 1.61 5.48 3.58
N HIS A 77 0.52 5.17 4.29
CA HIS A 77 -0.14 6.07 5.21
C HIS A 77 0.77 6.47 6.37
N GLY A 78 1.48 5.52 6.96
CA GLY A 78 2.47 5.77 8.02
C GLY A 78 3.60 6.71 7.56
N LEU A 79 4.13 6.49 6.35
CA LEU A 79 5.16 7.36 5.78
C LEU A 79 4.65 8.79 5.55
N VAL A 80 3.42 8.95 5.05
CA VAL A 80 2.83 10.28 4.91
C VAL A 80 2.63 10.94 6.27
N ASN A 81 2.20 10.21 7.30
CA ASN A 81 2.05 10.80 8.63
C ASN A 81 3.40 11.24 9.23
N LEU A 82 4.49 10.50 9.00
CA LEU A 82 5.84 10.93 9.37
C LEU A 82 6.25 12.22 8.66
N TYR A 83 5.94 12.34 7.37
CA TYR A 83 6.17 13.56 6.59
C TYR A 83 5.33 14.74 7.12
N MET A 84 4.03 14.52 7.36
CA MET A 84 3.11 15.53 7.89
C MET A 84 3.50 16.03 9.29
N ALA A 85 4.13 15.17 10.09
CA ALA A 85 4.66 15.50 11.40
C ALA A 85 6.07 16.13 11.36
N GLY A 86 6.61 16.40 10.17
CA GLY A 86 7.94 16.98 9.97
C GLY A 86 9.09 16.08 10.41
N LYS A 87 8.87 14.76 10.50
CA LYS A 87 9.88 13.79 10.95
C LYS A 87 10.80 13.32 9.83
N ILE A 88 10.35 13.43 8.59
CA ILE A 88 11.11 13.12 7.37
C ILE A 88 10.82 14.19 6.32
N GLY A 89 11.79 14.42 5.42
CA GLY A 89 11.62 15.33 4.27
C GLY A 89 10.93 14.66 3.08
N GLU A 90 10.52 15.44 2.07
CA GLU A 90 9.87 14.92 0.86
C GLU A 90 10.76 13.93 0.08
N ALA A 91 12.04 14.28 -0.10
CA ALA A 91 13.00 13.40 -0.79
C ALA A 91 13.12 12.04 -0.09
N GLU A 92 13.16 12.04 1.25
CA GLU A 92 13.21 10.85 2.08
C GLU A 92 11.91 10.05 1.99
N LEU A 93 10.75 10.70 2.08
CA LEU A 93 9.43 10.09 1.88
C LEU A 93 9.37 9.29 0.56
N ARG A 94 9.81 9.90 -0.55
CA ARG A 94 9.80 9.25 -1.87
C ARG A 94 10.75 8.03 -1.91
N VAL A 95 11.91 8.12 -1.26
CA VAL A 95 12.86 6.99 -1.16
C VAL A 95 12.27 5.85 -0.31
N LEU A 96 11.77 6.16 0.88
CA LEU A 96 11.20 5.20 1.81
C LEU A 96 9.98 4.48 1.22
N HIS A 97 9.10 5.19 0.51
CA HIS A 97 7.95 4.58 -0.14
C HIS A 97 8.35 3.56 -1.22
N ARG A 98 9.38 3.88 -2.03
CA ARG A 98 9.94 2.92 -3.00
C ARG A 98 10.55 1.71 -2.31
N GLN A 99 11.35 1.94 -1.26
CA GLN A 99 12.00 0.86 -0.50
C GLN A 99 10.96 -0.02 0.19
N MET A 100 9.93 0.55 0.80
CA MET A 100 8.81 -0.17 1.41
C MET A 100 8.12 -1.08 0.41
N THR A 101 7.80 -0.57 -0.79
CA THR A 101 7.19 -1.36 -1.86
C THR A 101 8.09 -2.52 -2.29
N GLN A 102 9.39 -2.26 -2.42
CA GLN A 102 10.37 -3.30 -2.76
C GLN A 102 10.49 -4.35 -1.65
N THR A 103 10.50 -3.94 -0.39
CA THR A 103 10.57 -4.85 0.76
C THR A 103 9.32 -5.72 0.85
N LEU A 104 8.14 -5.13 0.68
CA LEU A 104 6.87 -5.87 0.61
C LEU A 104 6.90 -6.89 -0.53
N ALA A 105 7.28 -6.47 -1.73
CA ALA A 105 7.40 -7.36 -2.89
C ALA A 105 8.38 -8.51 -2.63
N ARG A 106 9.54 -8.22 -2.02
CA ARG A 106 10.55 -9.23 -1.73
C ARG A 106 10.08 -10.25 -0.70
N GLY A 107 9.39 -9.80 0.34
CA GLY A 107 8.85 -10.65 1.41
C GLY A 107 7.64 -11.47 0.95
N ALA A 108 6.86 -10.95 0.01
CA ALA A 108 5.74 -11.64 -0.60
C ALA A 108 6.17 -12.53 -1.79
N ARG A 109 7.46 -12.68 -2.12
CA ARG A 109 7.84 -13.63 -3.18
C ARG A 109 7.54 -15.06 -2.75
N LYS A 110 7.15 -15.92 -3.70
CA LYS A 110 7.12 -17.37 -3.49
C LYS A 110 8.44 -17.81 -2.88
N THR A 111 8.39 -18.33 -1.66
CA THR A 111 9.52 -19.09 -1.13
C THR A 111 9.58 -20.34 -2.01
N ALA A 112 10.68 -20.54 -2.73
CA ALA A 112 10.90 -21.79 -3.44
C ALA A 112 10.67 -22.92 -2.43
N GLU A 113 9.67 -23.76 -2.71
CA GLU A 113 9.21 -24.82 -1.83
C GLU A 113 10.40 -25.51 -1.17
N GLN A 114 10.29 -25.68 0.15
CA GLN A 114 11.12 -26.60 0.91
C GLN A 114 11.12 -27.94 0.15
N ARG A 115 12.22 -28.22 -0.57
CA ARG A 115 12.44 -29.50 -1.25
C ARG A 115 12.12 -30.61 -0.25
N PRO A 116 11.29 -31.61 -0.59
CA PRO A 116 11.04 -32.71 0.33
C PRO A 116 12.38 -33.31 0.72
N SER A 117 12.65 -33.30 2.03
CA SER A 117 13.81 -33.94 2.62
C SER A 117 13.86 -35.37 2.09
N ARG A 118 14.92 -35.71 1.35
CA ARG A 118 15.17 -37.09 0.97
C ARG A 118 15.38 -37.86 2.26
N THR A 119 14.36 -38.59 2.71
CA THR A 119 14.49 -39.62 3.74
C THR A 119 15.67 -40.50 3.37
N ARG A 120 16.77 -40.40 4.11
CA ARG A 120 17.83 -41.41 4.08
C ARG A 120 17.26 -42.65 4.78
N ALA A 121 16.92 -43.65 3.98
CA ALA A 121 16.80 -45.01 4.47
C ALA A 121 18.20 -45.48 4.89
N SER A 122 18.32 -45.88 6.15
CA SER A 122 19.38 -46.74 6.68
C SER A 122 18.70 -47.88 7.41
#